data_AF-A0A7C3F3A4-F1
#
_entry.id   AF-A0A7C3F3A4-F1
#
_cell.length_a   1.000
_cell.length_b   1.000
_cell.length_c   1.000
_cell.angle_alpha   90.00
_cell.angle_beta   90.00
_cell.angle_gamma   90.00
#
_symmetry.space_group_name_H-M   'P 1'
#
loop_
_entity.id
_entity.type
_entity.pdbx_description
1 polymer ?
#
loop_
_entity_poly.entity_id
_entity_poly.type
_entity_poly.pdbx_seq_one_letter_code
_entity_poly.pdbx_strand_id
1 'polypeptide(L)'
;MTRITIAWELLEQGIPKSHIAKHLGVSRQTIIRWSQAIQEHGDLQSFLDHYQQTKKGSRQKRKIDAILKRRIWAIREKHYQCCGQKIQYFLEKEYGMQVSVTTIYKVLSEKYQLQSRWRKNKPRGPV
;
A
#
# COMPACT_ATOMS: atom_id res chain seq x y z
N MET A 1 -8.21 -24.67 11.40
CA MET A 1 -7.27 -25.27 10.43
C MET A 1 -6.89 -24.23 9.38
N THR A 2 -5.61 -23.94 9.20
CA THR A 2 -5.15 -22.99 8.16
C THR A 2 -4.87 -23.74 6.86
N ARG A 3 -4.91 -23.08 5.70
CA ARG A 3 -4.57 -23.73 4.41
C ARG A 3 -3.15 -24.34 4.41
N ILE A 4 -2.27 -23.84 5.27
CA ILE A 4 -0.90 -24.31 5.45
C ILE A 4 -0.89 -25.70 6.09
N THR A 5 -1.69 -25.94 7.14
CA THR A 5 -1.72 -27.25 7.83
C THR A 5 -2.22 -28.34 6.89
N ILE A 6 -3.32 -28.08 6.18
CA ILE A 6 -3.88 -29.02 5.19
C ILE A 6 -2.89 -29.27 4.06
N ALA A 7 -2.17 -28.25 3.59
CA ALA A 7 -1.15 -28.43 2.56
C ALA A 7 -0.01 -29.34 3.04
N TRP A 8 0.39 -29.24 4.31
CA TRP A 8 1.45 -30.06 4.89
C TRP A 8 1.02 -31.51 5.08
N GLU A 9 -0.17 -31.75 5.64
CA GLU A 9 -0.74 -33.10 5.79
C GLU A 9 -0.84 -33.83 4.43
N LEU A 10 -1.29 -33.12 3.39
CA LEU A 10 -1.38 -33.69 2.03
C LEU A 10 0.02 -33.95 1.42
N LEU A 11 1.04 -33.15 1.80
CA LEU A 11 2.41 -33.38 1.38
C LEU A 11 3.01 -34.62 2.06
N GLU A 12 2.74 -34.84 3.35
CA GLU A 12 3.16 -36.03 4.09
C GLU A 12 2.51 -37.31 3.52
N GLN A 13 1.28 -37.22 3.03
CA GLN A 13 0.58 -38.29 2.31
C GLN A 13 1.15 -38.56 0.90
N GLY A 14 2.20 -37.83 0.47
CA GLY A 14 2.85 -38.04 -0.83
C GLY A 14 2.09 -37.48 -2.02
N ILE A 15 1.06 -36.65 -1.81
CA ILE A 15 0.25 -36.10 -2.90
C ILE A 15 1.09 -35.07 -3.68
N PRO A 16 1.06 -35.07 -5.02
CA PRO A 16 1.84 -34.13 -5.81
C PRO A 16 1.40 -32.67 -5.54
N LYS A 17 2.40 -31.78 -5.41
CA LYS A 17 2.24 -30.34 -5.11
C LYS A 17 1.25 -29.62 -6.04
N SER A 18 1.13 -30.07 -7.29
CA SER A 18 0.16 -29.55 -8.27
C SER A 18 -1.30 -29.88 -7.91
N HIS A 19 -1.56 -31.07 -7.40
CA HIS A 19 -2.89 -31.49 -6.97
C HIS A 19 -3.31 -30.74 -5.71
N ILE A 20 -2.39 -30.61 -4.75
CA ILE A 20 -2.62 -29.81 -3.54
C ILE A 20 -2.92 -28.36 -3.89
N ALA A 21 -2.20 -27.78 -4.87
CA ALA A 21 -2.42 -26.42 -5.37
C ALA A 21 -3.84 -26.23 -5.90
N LYS A 22 -4.28 -27.17 -6.74
CA LYS A 22 -5.62 -27.19 -7.33
C LYS A 22 -6.70 -27.36 -6.26
N HIS A 23 -6.48 -28.24 -5.29
CA HIS A 23 -7.43 -28.50 -4.21
C HIS A 23 -7.62 -27.31 -3.27
N LEU A 24 -6.52 -26.61 -2.93
CA LEU A 24 -6.54 -25.46 -2.01
C LEU A 24 -6.78 -24.10 -2.70
N GLY A 25 -6.89 -24.08 -4.03
CA GLY A 25 -7.07 -22.85 -4.81
C GLY A 25 -5.90 -21.87 -4.67
N VAL A 26 -4.67 -22.37 -4.53
CA VAL A 26 -3.44 -21.58 -4.39
C VAL A 26 -2.46 -21.93 -5.49
N SER A 27 -1.50 -21.03 -5.76
CA SER A 27 -0.46 -21.30 -6.75
C SER A 27 0.44 -22.46 -6.30
N ARG A 28 0.94 -23.26 -7.25
CA ARG A 28 1.94 -24.30 -6.97
C ARG A 28 3.18 -23.73 -6.28
N GLN A 29 3.61 -22.51 -6.64
CA GLN A 29 4.72 -21.81 -6.00
C GLN A 29 4.47 -21.54 -4.52
N THR A 30 3.24 -21.24 -4.12
CA THR A 30 2.89 -21.03 -2.71
C THR A 30 3.15 -22.27 -1.87
N ILE A 31 2.77 -23.45 -2.38
CA ILE A 31 2.98 -24.72 -1.68
C ILE A 31 4.47 -25.08 -1.63
N ILE A 32 5.22 -24.82 -2.71
CA ILE A 32 6.68 -25.00 -2.71
C ILE A 32 7.32 -24.13 -1.63
N ARG A 33 6.94 -22.84 -1.54
CA ARG A 33 7.46 -21.92 -0.52
C ARG A 33 7.11 -22.36 0.90
N TRP A 34 5.88 -22.85 1.13
CA TRP A 34 5.50 -23.37 2.44
C TRP A 34 6.29 -24.62 2.80
N SER A 35 6.45 -25.57 1.88
CA SER A 35 7.25 -26.77 2.09
C SER A 35 8.71 -26.44 2.42
N GLN A 36 9.32 -25.49 1.71
CA GLN A 36 10.69 -25.05 1.96
C GLN A 36 10.81 -24.34 3.31
N ALA A 37 9.90 -23.42 3.61
CA ALA A 37 9.92 -22.69 4.87
C ALA A 37 9.70 -23.61 6.08
N ILE A 38 8.82 -24.61 5.98
CA ILE A 38 8.62 -25.61 7.04
C ILE A 38 9.90 -26.42 7.27
N GLN A 39 10.61 -26.81 6.19
CA GLN A 39 11.90 -27.50 6.31
C GLN A 39 12.99 -26.62 6.92
N GLU A 40 13.04 -25.33 6.57
CA GLU A 40 13.99 -24.36 7.14
C GLU A 40 13.73 -24.08 8.63
N HIS A 41 12.46 -24.05 9.04
CA HIS A 41 12.06 -23.86 10.45
C HIS A 41 12.00 -25.16 11.27
N GLY A 42 12.26 -26.31 10.64
CA GLY A 42 12.32 -27.64 11.26
C GLY A 42 10.97 -28.30 11.54
N ASP A 43 9.97 -27.54 12.00
CA ASP A 43 8.64 -28.04 12.34
C ASP A 43 7.52 -27.12 11.83
N LEU A 44 6.34 -27.72 11.55
CA LEU A 44 5.14 -27.01 11.13
C LEU A 44 4.69 -26.01 12.21
N GLN A 45 4.77 -26.39 13.49
CA GLN A 45 4.37 -25.54 14.60
C GLN A 45 5.24 -24.27 14.65
N SER A 46 6.57 -24.45 14.58
CA SER A 46 7.55 -23.36 14.52
C SER A 46 7.32 -22.42 13.35
N PHE A 47 7.01 -22.97 12.16
CA PHE A 47 6.68 -22.15 10.98
C PHE A 47 5.38 -21.36 11.19
N LEU A 48 4.34 -21.96 11.76
CA LEU A 48 3.07 -21.28 11.99
C LEU A 48 3.22 -20.13 12.98
N ASP A 49 3.99 -20.32 14.05
CA ASP A 49 4.28 -19.28 15.03
C ASP A 49 5.04 -18.12 14.39
N HIS A 50 6.09 -18.42 13.60
CA HIS A 50 6.81 -17.42 12.84
C HIS A 50 5.91 -16.68 11.83
N TYR A 51 5.08 -17.41 11.10
CA TYR A 51 4.14 -16.87 10.12
C TYR A 51 3.08 -15.96 10.76
N GLN A 52 2.67 -16.26 11.99
CA GLN A 52 1.78 -15.38 12.76
C GLN A 52 2.50 -14.14 13.29
N GLN A 53 3.74 -14.28 13.76
CA GLN A 53 4.54 -13.17 14.30
C GLN A 53 4.97 -12.16 13.22
N THR A 54 5.33 -12.63 12.02
CA THR A 54 5.71 -11.75 10.89
C THR A 54 4.62 -10.75 10.50
N LYS A 55 3.34 -11.10 10.71
CA LYS A 55 2.20 -10.20 10.47
C LYS A 55 1.96 -9.19 11.60
N LYS A 56 2.58 -9.40 12.76
CA LYS A 56 2.45 -8.56 13.97
C LYS A 56 3.60 -7.55 14.13
N GLY A 57 4.58 -7.56 13.23
CA GLY A 57 5.68 -6.59 13.24
C GLY A 57 5.21 -5.15 13.09
N SER A 58 6.04 -4.20 13.54
CA SER A 58 5.76 -2.78 13.37
C SER A 58 5.69 -2.43 11.88
N ARG A 59 4.49 -2.05 11.41
CA ARG A 59 4.33 -1.59 10.04
C ARG A 59 5.11 -0.29 9.89
N GLN A 60 6.02 -0.22 8.91
CA GLN A 60 6.71 1.03 8.60
C GLN A 60 5.69 2.15 8.44
N LYS A 61 5.86 3.24 9.21
CA LYS A 61 5.00 4.42 9.11
C LYS A 61 5.07 4.94 7.66
N ARG A 62 3.91 5.29 7.10
CA ARG A 62 3.87 5.89 5.76
C ARG A 62 4.73 7.17 5.77
N LYS A 63 5.56 7.36 4.74
CA LYS A 63 6.38 8.58 4.60
C LYS A 63 5.56 9.88 4.53
N ILE A 64 4.29 9.78 4.13
CA ILE A 64 3.35 10.91 4.06
C ILE A 64 2.15 10.58 4.94
N ASP A 65 1.87 11.46 5.90
CA ASP A 65 0.73 11.35 6.80
C ASP A 65 -0.60 11.47 6.05
N ALA A 66 -1.56 10.61 6.38
CA ALA A 66 -2.90 10.64 5.82
C ALA A 66 -3.64 11.94 6.17
N ILE A 67 -3.37 12.52 7.35
CA ILE A 67 -3.97 13.79 7.77
C ILE A 67 -3.48 14.92 6.87
N LEU A 68 -2.17 14.97 6.59
CA LEU A 68 -1.59 15.95 5.68
C LEU A 68 -2.21 15.86 4.28
N LYS A 69 -2.41 14.65 3.75
CA LYS A 69 -3.07 14.46 2.44
C LYS A 69 -4.47 15.06 2.41
N ARG A 70 -5.28 14.74 3.42
CA ARG A 70 -6.66 15.25 3.53
C ARG A 70 -6.68 16.78 3.60
N ARG A 71 -5.77 17.39 4.37
CA ARG A 71 -5.65 18.85 4.49
C ARG A 71 -5.28 19.50 3.15
N ILE A 72 -4.31 18.94 2.41
CA ILE A 72 -3.94 19.42 1.07
C ILE A 72 -5.13 19.40 0.11
N TRP A 73 -5.92 18.33 0.10
CA TRP A 73 -7.10 18.23 -0.75
C TRP A 73 -8.20 19.21 -0.33
N ALA A 74 -8.48 19.31 0.97
CA ALA A 74 -9.50 20.21 1.51
C ALA A 74 -9.17 21.68 1.22
N ILE A 75 -7.92 22.11 1.40
CA ILE A 75 -7.48 23.48 1.07
C ILE A 75 -7.67 23.76 -0.42
N ARG A 76 -7.31 22.81 -1.28
CA ARG A 76 -7.46 22.98 -2.74
C ARG A 76 -8.93 23.13 -3.15
N GLU A 77 -9.82 22.35 -2.55
CA GLU A 77 -11.27 22.41 -2.82
C GLU A 77 -11.88 23.71 -2.27
N LYS A 78 -11.54 24.08 -1.02
CA LYS A 78 -12.01 25.30 -0.35
C LYS A 78 -11.58 26.58 -1.07
N HIS A 79 -10.39 26.61 -1.65
CA HIS A 79 -9.78 27.81 -2.24
C HIS A 79 -9.67 27.71 -3.77
N TYR A 80 -10.79 27.45 -4.47
CA TYR A 80 -10.90 27.59 -5.93
C TYR A 80 -9.82 26.86 -6.75
N GLN A 81 -9.42 25.65 -6.34
CA GLN A 81 -8.37 24.86 -6.99
C GLN A 81 -7.00 25.56 -7.04
N CYS A 82 -6.63 26.25 -5.97
CA CYS A 82 -5.38 27.01 -5.86
C CYS A 82 -4.10 26.17 -6.11
N CYS A 83 -3.01 26.87 -6.44
CA CYS A 83 -1.71 26.28 -6.74
C CYS A 83 -0.97 25.80 -5.48
N GLY A 84 0.08 24.99 -5.66
CA GLY A 84 0.85 24.41 -4.57
C GLY A 84 1.45 25.43 -3.59
N GLN A 85 1.86 26.61 -4.07
CA GLN A 85 2.40 27.69 -3.22
C GLN A 85 1.32 28.28 -2.30
N LYS A 86 0.10 28.46 -2.79
CA LYS A 86 -1.03 28.93 -1.97
C LYS A 86 -1.41 27.88 -0.93
N ILE A 87 -1.41 26.60 -1.32
CA ILE A 87 -1.67 25.50 -0.37
C ILE A 87 -0.60 25.48 0.72
N GLN A 88 0.67 25.67 0.38
CA GLN A 88 1.76 25.78 1.36
C GLN A 88 1.49 26.89 2.38
N TYR A 89 1.14 28.09 1.90
CA TYR A 89 0.78 29.22 2.75
C TYR A 89 -0.38 28.88 3.72
N PHE A 90 -1.46 28.26 3.23
CA PHE A 90 -2.59 27.88 4.08
C PHE A 90 -2.26 26.75 5.06
N LEU A 91 -1.40 25.79 4.68
CA LEU A 91 -0.95 24.74 5.60
C LEU A 91 -0.13 25.30 6.76
N GLU A 92 0.71 26.28 6.48
CA GLU A 92 1.48 26.98 7.51
C GLU A 92 0.57 27.85 8.40
N LYS A 93 -0.32 28.63 7.78
CA LYS A 93 -1.20 29.55 8.50
C LYS A 93 -2.28 28.86 9.34
N GLU A 94 -2.96 27.85 8.80
CA GLU A 94 -4.08 27.19 9.47
C GLU A 94 -3.63 26.04 10.39
N TYR A 95 -2.49 25.41 10.10
CA TYR A 95 -2.07 24.18 10.78
C TYR A 95 -0.62 24.18 11.28
N GLY A 96 0.15 25.26 11.07
CA GLY A 96 1.56 25.33 11.48
C GLY A 96 2.47 24.33 10.77
N MET A 97 2.06 23.80 9.61
CA MET A 97 2.80 22.74 8.91
C MET A 97 3.63 23.28 7.75
N GLN A 98 4.95 23.20 7.91
CA GLN A 98 5.92 23.51 6.85
C GLN A 98 6.06 22.31 5.90
N VAL A 99 5.53 22.43 4.69
CA VAL A 99 5.57 21.36 3.67
C VAL A 99 6.12 21.90 2.37
N SER A 100 7.07 21.19 1.76
CA SER A 100 7.61 21.59 0.46
C SER A 100 6.55 21.53 -0.65
N VAL A 101 6.60 22.49 -1.57
CA VAL A 101 5.71 22.53 -2.74
C VAL A 101 5.79 21.24 -3.57
N THR A 102 6.95 20.61 -3.62
CA THR A 102 7.15 19.32 -4.31
C THR A 102 6.36 18.19 -3.66
N THR A 103 6.30 18.14 -2.33
CA THR A 103 5.48 17.19 -1.57
C THR A 103 3.99 17.44 -1.80
N ILE A 104 3.58 18.71 -1.85
CA ILE A 104 2.19 19.08 -2.15
C ILE A 104 1.80 18.57 -3.53
N TYR A 105 2.60 18.79 -4.57
CA TYR A 105 2.28 18.28 -5.92
C TYR A 105 2.27 16.75 -6.00
N LYS A 106 3.15 16.05 -5.26
CA LYS A 106 3.08 14.58 -5.15
C LYS A 106 1.75 14.10 -4.57
N VAL A 107 1.25 14.77 -3.53
CA VAL A 107 -0.06 14.46 -2.94
C VAL A 107 -1.20 14.82 -3.87
N LEU A 108 -1.09 15.93 -4.60
CA LEU A 108 -2.11 16.33 -5.56
C LEU A 108 -2.20 15.39 -6.76
N SER A 109 -1.07 14.84 -7.23
CA SER A 109 -1.06 13.90 -8.35
C SER A 109 -1.72 12.56 -8.03
N GLU A 110 -1.86 12.20 -6.75
CA GLU A 110 -2.59 10.99 -6.34
C GLU A 110 -4.10 11.09 -6.59
N LYS A 111 -4.68 12.30 -6.47
CA LYS A 111 -6.13 12.54 -6.59
C LYS A 111 -6.52 13.23 -7.90
N TYR A 112 -5.62 14.01 -8.49
CA TYR A 112 -5.92 14.89 -9.62
C TYR A 112 -4.98 14.64 -10.80
N GLN A 113 -5.51 14.71 -12.02
CA GLN A 113 -4.70 14.82 -13.23
C GLN A 113 -4.11 16.23 -13.32
N LEU A 114 -2.85 16.38 -12.93
CA LEU A 114 -2.14 17.66 -13.02
C LEU A 114 -1.71 17.92 -14.46
N GLN A 115 -1.95 19.14 -14.95
CA GLN A 115 -1.52 19.54 -16.28
C GLN A 115 -0.02 19.84 -16.29
N SER A 116 0.64 19.57 -17.41
CA SER A 116 2.05 19.88 -17.59
C SER A 116 2.28 21.39 -17.68
N ARG A 117 3.46 21.83 -17.24
CA ARG A 117 3.89 23.25 -17.25
C ARG A 117 3.78 23.90 -18.64
N TRP A 118 3.89 23.12 -19.71
CA TRP A 118 3.91 23.58 -21.10
C TRP A 118 2.52 23.72 -21.72
N ARG A 119 1.46 23.24 -21.05
CA ARG A 119 0.08 23.46 -21.50
C ARG A 119 -0.41 24.79 -20.96
N LYS A 120 -0.69 25.74 -21.86
CA LYS A 120 -1.27 27.04 -21.52
C LYS A 120 -2.64 26.84 -20.85
N ASN A 121 -2.92 27.64 -19.82
CA ASN A 121 -4.25 27.70 -19.22
C ASN A 121 -5.26 28.10 -20.31
N LYS A 122 -6.23 27.22 -20.58
CA LYS A 122 -7.38 27.63 -21.40
C LYS A 122 -8.25 28.56 -20.55
N PRO A 123 -8.75 29.68 -21.11
CA PRO A 123 -9.70 30.52 -20.41
C PRO A 123 -10.91 29.66 -20.00
N ARG A 124 -11.36 29.82 -18.76
CA ARG A 124 -12.58 29.17 -18.25
C ARG A 124 -13.73 30.15 -18.47
N GLY A 125 -14.59 29.88 -19.45
CA GLY A 125 -15.77 30.70 -19.77
C GLY A 125 -16.25 30.48 -21.21
N PRO A 126 -17.52 30.81 -21.54
CA PRO A 126 -18.05 30.66 -22.88
C PRO A 126 -17.40 31.65 -23.86
N VAL A 127 -17.22 31.20 -25.10
CA VAL A 127 -16.76 32.00 -26.26
C VAL A 127 -17.90 32.90 -26.72
#